data_AF-A0A2G5LKR7-F1
#
_entry.id   AF-A0A2G5LKR7-F1
#
_cell.length_a   1.000
_cell.length_b   1.000
_cell.length_c   1.000
_cell.angle_alpha   90.00
_cell.angle_beta   90.00
_cell.angle_gamma   90.00
#
_symmetry.space_group_name_H-M   'P 1'
#
loop_
_entity.id
_entity.type
_entity.pdbx_description
1 polymer ?
#
loop_
_entity_poly.entity_id
_entity_poly.type
_entity_poly.pdbx_seq_one_letter_code
_entity_poly.pdbx_strand_id
1 'polypeptide(L)'
;MVGKNFNEYGAGDEYVNFTELREAAGELPSAKKFSPQARGVAQELLKRKELLDRLDIGVGFLGFSGKQDQRFDQRNVEYTRTHSSPQFHYPD
;
A
#
# COMPACT_ATOMS: atom_id res chain seq x y z
N MET A 1 5.76 -1.77 -7.38
CA MET A 1 5.15 -3.07 -7.10
C MET A 1 3.77 -2.93 -6.48
N VAL A 2 3.60 -2.18 -5.37
CA VAL A 2 2.28 -1.93 -4.76
C VAL A 2 1.25 -1.35 -5.75
N GLY A 3 1.63 -0.38 -6.58
CA GLY A 3 0.71 0.23 -7.56
C GLY A 3 0.17 -0.72 -8.64
N LYS A 4 0.85 -1.83 -8.95
CA LYS A 4 0.34 -2.83 -9.92
C LYS A 4 -0.73 -3.74 -9.31
N ASN A 5 -0.66 -3.96 -7.99
CA ASN A 5 -1.57 -4.84 -7.25
C ASN A 5 -2.65 -4.05 -6.48
N PHE A 6 -2.64 -2.71 -6.59
CA PHE A 6 -3.54 -1.82 -5.86
C PHE A 6 -5.02 -2.17 -6.07
N ASN A 7 -5.43 -2.35 -7.34
CA ASN A 7 -6.79 -2.75 -7.69
C ASN A 7 -7.17 -4.13 -7.16
N GLU A 8 -6.20 -5.02 -6.94
CA GLU A 8 -6.44 -6.35 -6.42
C GLU A 8 -6.74 -6.33 -4.91
N TYR A 9 -6.13 -5.40 -4.16
CA TYR A 9 -6.40 -5.22 -2.74
C TYR A 9 -7.74 -4.51 -2.48
N GLY A 10 -7.97 -3.39 -3.17
CA GLY A 10 -9.17 -2.57 -3.02
C GLY A 10 -10.39 -3.13 -3.75
N ALA A 11 -10.24 -4.25 -4.48
CA ALA A 11 -11.31 -4.85 -5.28
C ALA A 11 -12.01 -3.87 -6.25
N GLY A 12 -11.27 -2.87 -6.74
CA GLY A 12 -11.80 -1.81 -7.61
C GLY A 12 -12.22 -0.52 -6.90
N ASP A 13 -12.15 -0.46 -5.58
CA ASP A 13 -12.37 0.77 -4.81
C ASP A 13 -11.19 1.75 -4.97
N GLU A 14 -11.47 3.04 -4.72
CA GLU A 14 -10.48 4.12 -4.76
C GLU A 14 -9.42 4.03 -3.65
N TYR A 15 -9.66 3.21 -2.62
CA TYR A 15 -8.82 3.09 -1.43
C TYR A 15 -8.55 1.63 -1.09
N VAL A 16 -7.37 1.36 -0.55
CA VAL A 16 -7.03 0.08 0.09
C VAL A 16 -6.91 0.33 1.58
N ASN A 17 -7.71 -0.37 2.38
CA ASN A 17 -7.60 -0.28 3.84
C ASN A 17 -6.63 -1.34 4.41
N PHE A 18 -6.13 -1.12 5.62
CA PHE A 18 -5.17 -2.03 6.25
C PHE A 18 -5.77 -3.41 6.53
N THR A 19 -7.07 -3.52 6.76
CA THR A 19 -7.75 -4.81 6.91
C THR A 19 -7.67 -5.62 5.63
N GLU A 20 -7.96 -5.02 4.48
CA GLU A 20 -7.83 -5.63 3.15
C GLU A 20 -6.37 -6.00 2.84
N LEU A 21 -5.42 -5.18 3.27
CA LEU A 21 -4.00 -5.52 3.11
C LEU A 21 -3.61 -6.74 3.96
N ARG A 22 -4.15 -6.88 5.17
CA ARG A 22 -3.93 -8.04 6.05
C ARG A 22 -4.64 -9.29 5.56
N GLU A 23 -5.83 -9.14 4.97
CA GLU A 23 -6.51 -10.19 4.21
C GLU A 23 -5.67 -10.66 3.02
N ALA A 24 -5.11 -9.72 2.25
CA ALA A 24 -4.25 -10.02 1.11
C ALA A 24 -2.96 -10.73 1.51
N ALA A 25 -2.35 -10.35 2.64
CA ALA A 25 -1.21 -11.05 3.23
C ALA A 25 -1.56 -12.44 3.79
N GLY A 26 -2.87 -12.69 3.98
CA GLY A 26 -3.44 -13.87 4.60
C GLY A 26 -3.20 -13.97 6.10
N GLU A 27 -3.07 -12.83 6.78
CA GLU A 27 -3.17 -12.75 8.24
C GLU A 27 -4.63 -12.84 8.72
N LEU A 28 -5.58 -12.43 7.86
CA LEU A 28 -7.01 -12.51 8.11
C LEU A 28 -7.70 -13.41 7.08
N PRO A 29 -8.75 -14.14 7.46
CA PRO A 29 -9.58 -14.86 6.51
C PRO A 29 -10.28 -13.87 5.58
N SER A 30 -10.27 -14.17 4.28
CA SER A 30 -10.95 -13.35 3.27
C SER A 30 -11.69 -14.24 2.29
N ALA A 31 -12.84 -13.77 1.83
CA ALA A 31 -13.55 -14.37 0.70
C ALA A 31 -12.89 -14.01 -0.65
N LYS A 32 -12.04 -12.97 -0.66
CA LYS A 32 -11.30 -12.51 -1.85
C LYS A 32 -10.14 -13.46 -2.13
N LYS A 33 -9.89 -13.73 -3.42
CA LYS A 33 -8.71 -14.49 -3.86
C LYS A 33 -7.63 -13.53 -4.32
N PHE A 34 -6.45 -13.66 -3.74
CA PHE A 34 -5.28 -12.87 -4.08
C PHE A 34 -4.26 -13.75 -4.78
N SER A 35 -3.62 -13.20 -5.81
CA SER A 35 -2.50 -13.81 -6.51
C SER A 35 -1.32 -14.02 -5.55
N PRO A 36 -0.46 -15.03 -5.80
CA PRO A 36 0.74 -15.24 -4.99
C PRO A 36 1.63 -14.00 -4.92
N GLN A 37 1.68 -13.22 -6.00
CA GLN A 37 2.43 -11.98 -6.10
C GLN A 37 1.83 -10.87 -5.23
N ALA A 38 0.51 -10.68 -5.27
CA ALA A 38 -0.20 -9.73 -4.40
C ALA A 38 -0.02 -10.08 -2.93
N ARG A 39 -0.13 -11.36 -2.59
CA ARG A 39 0.12 -11.83 -1.22
C ARG A 39 1.54 -11.55 -0.74
N GLY A 40 2.55 -11.85 -1.55
CA GLY A 40 3.95 -11.56 -1.21
C GLY A 40 4.21 -10.06 -1.02
N VAL A 41 3.65 -9.22 -1.89
CA VAL A 41 3.78 -7.76 -1.76
C VAL A 41 3.08 -7.24 -0.50
N ALA A 42 1.89 -7.74 -0.17
CA ALA A 42 1.17 -7.36 1.03
C ALA A 42 1.93 -7.74 2.31
N GLN A 43 2.51 -8.94 2.36
CA GLN A 43 3.35 -9.39 3.48
C GLN A 43 4.58 -8.51 3.67
N GLU A 44 5.29 -8.17 2.58
CA GLU A 44 6.45 -7.29 2.64
C GLU A 44 6.08 -5.85 3.03
N LEU A 45 4.89 -5.38 2.63
CA LEU A 45 4.42 -4.06 2.98
C LEU A 45 4.07 -3.94 4.48
N LEU A 46 3.39 -4.94 5.05
CA LEU A 46 3.05 -4.99 6.48
C LEU A 46 4.28 -5.06 7.39
N LYS A 47 5.38 -5.67 6.93
CA LYS A 47 6.66 -5.68 7.66
C LYS A 47 7.33 -4.31 7.71
N ARG A 48 7.04 -3.41 6.77
CA ARG A 48 7.66 -2.09 6.64
C ARG A 48 6.77 -1.01 7.28
N LYS A 49 6.65 -1.03 8.61
CA LYS A 49 5.76 -0.10 9.35
C LYS A 49 5.93 1.36 8.97
N GLU A 50 7.16 1.85 8.87
CA GLU A 50 7.41 3.25 8.47
C GLU A 50 6.90 3.58 7.06
N LEU A 51 6.97 2.63 6.12
CA LEU A 51 6.44 2.79 4.78
C LEU A 51 4.90 2.77 4.80
N LEU A 52 4.33 1.91 5.64
CA LEU A 52 2.90 1.80 5.84
C LEU A 52 2.31 3.10 6.43
N ASP A 53 2.97 3.67 7.44
CA ASP A 53 2.57 4.95 8.06
C ASP A 53 2.65 6.11 7.06
N ARG A 54 3.65 6.12 6.17
CA ARG A 54 3.74 7.13 5.09
C ARG A 54 2.64 6.96 4.04
N LEU A 55 2.25 5.73 3.72
CA LEU A 55 1.14 5.46 2.82
C LEU A 55 -0.20 5.88 3.44
N ASP A 56 -0.37 5.62 4.74
CA ASP A 56 -1.54 6.00 5.52
C ASP A 56 -1.73 7.52 5.58
N ILE A 57 -0.66 8.25 5.92
CA ILE A 57 -0.72 9.71 5.96
C ILE A 57 -0.87 10.27 4.54
N GLY A 58 -0.12 9.74 3.58
CA GLY A 58 -0.20 10.16 2.19
C GLY A 58 0.01 11.67 1.98
N VAL A 59 -0.46 12.16 0.84
CA VAL A 59 -0.54 13.59 0.54
C VAL A 59 -1.92 13.93 0.01
N GLY A 60 -2.59 14.83 0.71
CA GLY A 60 -3.86 15.40 0.34
C GLY A 60 -3.76 16.32 -0.88
N PHE A 61 -4.92 16.72 -1.40
CA PHE A 61 -5.11 17.40 -2.69
C PHE A 61 -4.28 18.69 -2.91
N LEU A 62 -3.76 19.31 -1.85
CA LEU A 62 -2.98 20.56 -1.91
C LEU A 62 -1.51 20.40 -1.53
N GLY A 63 -0.98 19.18 -1.44
CA GLY A 63 0.40 18.94 -1.00
C GLY A 63 0.59 18.86 0.51
N PHE A 64 -0.48 19.00 1.30
CA PHE A 64 -0.47 18.76 2.75
C PHE A 64 -0.54 17.27 3.05
N SER A 65 0.03 16.83 4.17
CA SER A 65 -0.19 15.48 4.70
C SER A 65 -1.69 15.19 4.79
N GLY A 66 -2.09 14.01 4.30
CA GLY A 66 -3.44 13.50 4.51
C GLY A 66 -3.68 13.10 5.97
N LYS A 67 -4.84 12.49 6.23
CA LYS A 67 -5.17 11.97 7.57
C LYS A 67 -4.65 10.54 7.68
N GLN A 68 -4.07 10.22 8.83
CA GLN A 68 -3.80 8.84 9.21
C GLN A 68 -5.14 8.16 9.55
N ASP A 69 -5.68 7.38 8.62
CA ASP A 69 -6.99 6.72 8.74
C ASP A 69 -6.97 5.25 8.27
N GLN A 70 -5.78 4.65 8.26
CA GLN A 70 -5.48 3.25 7.95
C GLN A 70 -5.93 2.81 6.56
N ARG A 71 -5.87 3.74 5.60
CA ARG A 71 -6.12 3.49 4.18
C ARG A 71 -5.17 4.30 3.34
N PHE A 72 -4.94 3.84 2.12
CA PHE A 72 -4.12 4.55 1.16
C PHE A 72 -4.73 4.43 -0.23
N ASP A 73 -4.60 5.50 -1.02
CA ASP A 73 -4.99 5.53 -2.43
C ASP A 73 -3.78 5.36 -3.35
N GLN A 74 -4.04 5.26 -4.66
CA GLN A 74 -2.98 5.13 -5.66
C GLN A 74 -2.06 6.36 -5.70
N ARG A 75 -2.55 7.56 -5.35
CA ARG A 75 -1.73 8.77 -5.27
C ARG A 75 -0.78 8.71 -4.09
N ASN A 76 -1.18 8.15 -2.95
CA ASN A 76 -0.31 7.91 -1.81
C ASN A 76 0.81 6.94 -2.19
N VAL A 77 0.50 5.88 -2.95
CA VAL A 77 1.51 4.95 -3.47
C VAL A 77 2.51 5.65 -4.39
N GLU A 78 2.05 6.52 -5.29
CA GLU A 78 2.90 7.26 -6.21
C GLU A 78 3.74 8.35 -5.52
N TYR A 79 3.13 9.07 -4.58
CA TYR A 79 3.81 10.06 -3.77
C TYR A 79 4.89 9.43 -2.90
N THR A 80 4.57 8.36 -2.17
CA THR A 80 5.52 7.62 -1.35
C THR A 80 6.62 7.02 -2.23
N ARG A 81 6.34 6.54 -3.44
CA ARG A 81 7.39 6.07 -4.37
C ARG A 81 8.38 7.18 -4.75
N THR A 82 7.88 8.38 -5.00
CA THR A 82 8.72 9.53 -5.43
C THR A 82 9.45 10.21 -4.27
N HIS A 83 8.89 10.18 -3.06
CA HIS A 83 9.40 10.92 -1.89
C HIS A 83 10.02 10.04 -0.79
N SER A 84 9.86 8.71 -0.86
CA SER A 84 10.52 7.77 0.08
C SER A 84 11.89 7.31 -0.41
N SER A 85 12.42 7.93 -1.46
CA SER A 85 13.75 7.63 -1.97
C SER A 85 14.77 8.59 -1.37
N PRO A 86 15.50 8.24 -0.30
CA PRO A 86 16.94 8.45 -0.35
C PRO A 86 17.47 7.36 -1.28
N GLN A 87 17.74 7.69 -2.53
CA GLN A 87 18.68 7.01 -3.43
C GLN A 87 19.11 5.58 -3.00
N PHE A 88 18.21 4.58 -3.11
CA PHE A 88 18.60 3.18 -2.99
C PHE A 88 18.48 2.53 -4.36
N HIS A 89 19.58 2.64 -5.11
CA HIS A 89 19.89 1.74 -6.22
C HIS A 89 19.99 0.32 -5.64
N TYR A 90 19.01 -0.54 -5.93
CA TYR A 90 19.26 -1.96 -5.93
C TYR A 90 19.71 -2.33 -7.36
N PRO A 91 20.94 -2.84 -7.56
CA PRO A 91 21.33 -3.41 -8.84
C PRO A 91 20.55 -4.70 -9.09
N ASP A 92 20.30 -4.96 -10.38
CA ASP A 92 19.58 -6.11 -10.94
C ASP A 92 20.15 -7.47 -10.54
#